data_AF-A0A1I3E6H7-F1
#
_entry.id   AF-A0A1I3E6H7-F1
#
_cell.length_a   1.000
_cell.length_b   1.000
_cell.length_c   1.000
_cell.angle_alpha   90.00
_cell.angle_beta   90.00
_cell.angle_gamma   90.00
#
_symmetry.space_group_name_H-M   'P 1'
#
loop_
_entity.id
_entity.type
_entity.pdbx_description
1 polymer ?
#
loop_
_entity_poly.entity_id
_entity_poly.type
_entity_poly.pdbx_seq_one_letter_code
_entity_poly.pdbx_strand_id
1 'polypeptide(L)'
;MTVLIRALLVLAVALVGLTVTGSTSASASPERAKNPRTDYPSMPSSCVARKDLIPQTPTRCEMNDYDGSRPTLVLWGDSHAWEMIPAIRAALGDRDINFVAYVLGGCAPLDADIDTRAKRAKASDCDLNNDMALRFVQEQQQVAPVKVILGGAWHYYLEEIRKGSKPDESYRARIANDVRTDTPRLFRTLGQSRVDVDVVGQTLTVPETATCTKGRNPYVCTLPRSRAVPKEAANRRYVRNVMRPLAGSPRYIEVNDALCSRQTCRGKIDGVFTFYDDFHISATRSGTLGRFFAPSVRDITPAVTPVGGGDGCVLILFC
;
A
#
# COMPACT_ATOMS: atom_id res chain seq x y z
N MET A 1 37.55 63.01 -61.24
CA MET A 1 36.07 63.04 -61.16
C MET A 1 35.62 61.79 -60.43
N THR A 2 35.13 61.95 -59.20
CA THR A 2 33.99 61.25 -58.56
C THR A 2 33.80 59.75 -58.91
N VAL A 3 33.81 58.80 -57.98
CA VAL A 3 32.80 58.59 -56.91
C VAL A 3 33.30 57.54 -55.89
N LEU A 4 32.94 57.74 -54.62
CA LEU A 4 33.09 56.82 -53.48
C LEU A 4 32.40 55.46 -53.69
N ILE A 5 33.02 54.35 -53.26
CA ILE A 5 32.28 53.16 -52.81
C ILE A 5 32.87 52.64 -51.49
N ARG A 6 31.95 52.47 -50.53
CA ARG A 6 32.13 52.11 -49.12
C ARG A 6 32.63 50.67 -48.96
N ALA A 7 33.58 50.49 -48.04
CA ALA A 7 33.92 49.19 -47.47
C ALA A 7 32.79 48.74 -46.52
N LEU A 8 32.20 47.57 -46.80
CA LEU A 8 31.28 46.87 -45.91
C LEU A 8 32.02 45.65 -45.34
N LEU A 9 32.37 45.73 -44.05
CA LEU A 9 32.73 44.57 -43.25
C LEU A 9 31.50 43.65 -43.14
N VAL A 10 31.61 42.42 -43.62
CA VAL A 10 30.65 41.35 -43.31
C VAL A 10 31.14 40.64 -42.06
N LEU A 11 30.38 40.79 -40.98
CA LEU A 11 30.58 40.13 -39.69
C LEU A 11 30.15 38.66 -39.84
N ALA A 12 31.08 37.72 -39.70
CA ALA A 12 30.78 36.29 -39.63
C ALA A 12 30.23 35.96 -38.24
N VAL A 13 28.92 35.74 -38.14
CA VAL A 13 28.28 35.19 -36.93
C VAL A 13 28.35 33.66 -37.01
N ALA A 14 29.22 33.06 -36.20
CA ALA A 14 29.25 31.62 -36.00
C ALA A 14 28.04 31.21 -35.13
N LEU A 15 27.02 30.58 -35.73
CA LEU A 15 25.98 29.89 -34.99
C LEU A 15 26.55 28.61 -34.37
N VAL A 16 26.80 28.65 -33.06
CA VAL A 16 26.97 27.44 -32.26
C VAL A 16 25.59 26.81 -32.08
N GLY A 17 25.33 25.74 -32.82
CA GLY A 17 24.13 24.92 -32.64
C GLY A 17 24.20 24.17 -31.31
N LEU A 18 23.46 24.64 -30.29
CA LEU A 18 23.16 23.82 -29.12
C LEU A 18 22.22 22.69 -29.55
N THR A 19 22.76 21.50 -29.72
CA THR A 19 21.96 20.28 -29.79
C THR A 19 21.40 20.01 -28.40
N VAL A 20 20.13 20.37 -28.18
CA VAL A 20 19.36 19.87 -27.05
C VAL A 20 19.16 18.37 -27.27
N THR A 21 20.01 17.56 -26.66
CA THR A 21 19.77 16.13 -26.53
C THR A 21 18.56 15.96 -25.62
N GLY A 22 17.37 15.85 -26.23
CA GLY A 22 16.16 15.47 -25.54
C GLY A 22 16.37 14.10 -24.93
N SER A 23 16.52 14.05 -23.60
CA SER A 23 16.42 12.81 -22.84
C SER A 23 15.00 12.28 -23.04
N THR A 24 14.85 11.35 -23.98
CA THR A 24 13.64 10.54 -24.07
C THR A 24 13.58 9.73 -22.79
N SER A 25 12.78 10.19 -21.82
CA SER A 25 12.33 9.36 -20.71
C SER A 25 11.79 8.08 -21.32
N ALA A 26 12.50 6.97 -21.12
CA ALA A 26 12.03 5.65 -21.48
C ALA A 26 10.70 5.46 -20.73
N SER A 27 9.60 5.60 -21.47
CA SER A 27 8.28 5.23 -20.96
C SER A 27 8.38 3.74 -20.67
N ALA A 28 8.36 3.37 -19.39
CA ALA A 28 8.35 1.98 -18.98
C ALA A 28 7.25 1.28 -19.79
N SER A 29 7.65 0.30 -20.61
CA SER A 29 6.69 -0.47 -21.40
C SER A 29 5.65 -1.05 -20.44
N PRO A 30 4.34 -0.99 -20.76
CA PRO A 30 3.32 -1.56 -19.91
C PRO A 30 3.66 -3.03 -19.69
N GLU A 31 3.85 -3.39 -18.43
CA GLU A 31 4.16 -4.75 -17.99
C GLU A 31 3.21 -5.70 -18.72
N ARG A 32 3.78 -6.64 -19.50
CA ARG A 32 3.03 -7.50 -20.43
C ARG A 32 1.87 -8.16 -19.67
N ALA A 33 0.66 -8.05 -20.22
CA ALA A 33 -0.55 -8.57 -19.58
C ALA A 33 -0.35 -10.04 -19.14
N LYS A 34 -0.24 -10.26 -17.82
CA LYS A 34 -0.13 -11.61 -17.24
C LYS A 34 -1.45 -12.34 -17.38
N ASN A 35 -1.40 -13.68 -17.29
CA ASN A 35 -2.61 -14.48 -17.19
C ASN A 35 -3.36 -14.05 -15.93
N PRO A 36 -4.57 -13.48 -16.03
CA PRO A 36 -5.29 -12.94 -14.88
C PRO A 36 -5.60 -14.02 -13.82
N ARG A 37 -5.62 -15.31 -14.17
CA ARG A 37 -5.82 -16.40 -13.21
C ARG A 37 -4.65 -16.61 -12.26
N THR A 38 -3.47 -16.13 -12.63
CA THR A 38 -2.24 -16.31 -11.86
C THR A 38 -1.57 -14.97 -11.54
N ASP A 39 -2.29 -13.87 -11.72
CA ASP A 39 -1.80 -12.51 -11.49
C ASP A 39 -2.14 -12.06 -10.07
N TYR A 40 -1.69 -12.84 -9.08
CA TYR A 40 -1.84 -12.56 -7.64
C TYR A 40 -0.50 -12.18 -7.01
N PRO A 41 -0.48 -11.46 -5.86
CA PRO A 41 0.76 -11.09 -5.19
C PRO A 41 1.60 -12.30 -4.81
N SER A 42 2.91 -12.21 -5.02
CA SER A 42 3.86 -13.25 -4.62
C SER A 42 4.30 -13.09 -3.16
N MET A 43 4.33 -14.21 -2.45
CA MET A 43 4.87 -14.33 -1.09
C MET A 43 6.17 -15.16 -1.10
N PRO A 44 7.10 -14.91 -0.17
CA PRO A 44 8.23 -15.81 0.07
C PRO A 44 7.73 -17.24 0.37
N SER A 45 8.45 -18.26 -0.10
CA SER A 45 8.07 -19.66 0.15
C SER A 45 8.10 -20.06 1.63
N SER A 46 8.82 -19.31 2.47
CA SER A 46 8.81 -19.46 3.93
C SER A 46 7.49 -19.02 4.58
N CYS A 47 6.68 -18.22 3.88
CA CYS A 47 5.44 -17.64 4.39
C CYS A 47 4.18 -18.42 4.03
N VAL A 48 4.22 -19.13 2.90
CA VAL A 48 3.04 -19.78 2.33
C VAL A 48 3.37 -21.20 1.95
N ALA A 49 2.49 -22.14 2.32
CA ALA A 49 2.59 -23.50 1.82
C ALA A 49 2.31 -23.51 0.31
N ARG A 50 2.85 -24.49 -0.42
CA ARG A 50 2.77 -24.57 -1.90
C ARG A 50 1.36 -24.46 -2.49
N LYS A 51 0.34 -24.85 -1.72
CA LYS A 51 -1.08 -24.85 -2.14
C LYS A 51 -1.80 -23.52 -1.85
N ASP A 52 -1.20 -22.66 -1.04
CA ASP A 52 -1.81 -21.44 -0.51
C ASP A 52 -1.18 -20.20 -1.18
N LEU A 53 -1.98 -19.17 -1.43
CA LEU A 53 -1.51 -17.91 -2.04
C LEU A 53 -1.12 -16.86 -1.00
N ILE A 54 -1.80 -16.90 0.14
CA ILE A 54 -1.66 -16.01 1.29
C ILE A 54 -1.48 -16.88 2.55
N PRO A 55 -0.71 -16.44 3.57
CA PRO A 55 -0.53 -17.23 4.78
C PRO A 55 -1.88 -17.63 5.42
N GLN A 56 -1.94 -18.87 5.89
CA GLN A 56 -3.10 -19.45 6.60
C GLN A 56 -2.82 -19.70 8.09
N THR A 57 -1.58 -19.49 8.52
CA THR A 57 -1.14 -19.61 9.91
C THR A 57 -0.36 -18.34 10.30
N PRO A 58 -0.29 -17.99 11.59
CA PRO A 58 0.44 -16.82 12.06
C PRO A 58 1.90 -16.87 11.60
N THR A 59 2.36 -15.82 10.93
CA THR A 59 3.74 -15.77 10.43
C THR A 59 4.19 -14.34 10.21
N ARG A 60 5.49 -14.12 10.36
CA ARG A 60 6.16 -12.89 9.95
C ARG A 60 6.77 -13.10 8.57
N CYS A 61 6.38 -12.26 7.62
CA CYS A 61 6.91 -12.34 6.26
C CYS A 61 7.89 -11.25 5.94
N GLU A 62 9.16 -11.60 5.88
CA GLU A 62 10.21 -10.73 5.38
C GLU A 62 10.17 -10.75 3.84
N MET A 63 9.81 -9.62 3.25
CA MET A 63 9.57 -9.50 1.81
C MET A 63 10.84 -9.16 1.02
N ASN A 64 11.92 -8.84 1.74
CA ASN A 64 13.28 -8.59 1.29
C ASN A 64 14.28 -9.01 2.39
N ASP A 65 15.58 -8.90 2.13
CA ASP A 65 16.62 -9.21 3.11
C ASP A 65 16.52 -8.30 4.33
N TYR A 66 16.18 -8.90 5.48
CA TYR A 66 15.90 -8.17 6.70
C TYR A 66 17.17 -7.86 7.51
N ASP A 67 17.24 -6.63 8.00
CA ASP A 67 18.25 -6.15 8.94
C ASP A 67 17.56 -5.33 10.05
N GLY A 68 17.62 -5.82 11.29
CA GLY A 68 16.91 -5.22 12.43
C GLY A 68 17.26 -3.75 12.73
N SER A 69 18.37 -3.23 12.19
CA SER A 69 18.77 -1.84 12.36
C SER A 69 18.14 -0.87 11.33
N ARG A 70 17.55 -1.40 10.24
CA ARG A 70 16.98 -0.57 9.18
C ARG A 70 15.58 -0.05 9.52
N PRO A 71 15.18 1.11 8.96
CA PRO A 71 13.78 1.53 8.96
C PRO A 71 12.90 0.41 8.40
N THR A 72 11.74 0.18 9.03
CA THR A 72 10.87 -0.96 8.71
C THR A 72 9.46 -0.54 8.36
N LEU A 73 9.04 -0.81 7.12
CA LEU A 73 7.66 -0.69 6.69
C LEU A 73 6.94 -2.01 6.95
N VAL A 74 5.88 -1.96 7.75
CA VAL A 74 5.05 -3.11 8.13
C VAL A 74 3.71 -3.02 7.41
N LEU A 75 3.40 -4.00 6.58
CA LEU A 75 2.05 -4.20 6.04
C LEU A 75 1.29 -5.20 6.92
N TRP A 76 0.11 -4.83 7.39
CA TRP A 76 -0.64 -5.66 8.32
C TRP A 76 -2.13 -5.68 7.97
N GLY A 77 -2.67 -6.90 7.82
CA GLY A 77 -4.12 -7.11 7.69
C GLY A 77 -4.50 -8.42 7.01
N ASP A 78 -5.57 -8.37 6.23
CA ASP A 78 -6.08 -9.53 5.50
C ASP A 78 -5.60 -9.57 4.04
N SER A 79 -6.36 -10.22 3.18
CA SER A 79 -6.08 -10.31 1.76
C SER A 79 -6.16 -8.97 1.02
N HIS A 80 -6.88 -7.97 1.54
CA HIS A 80 -6.91 -6.60 1.02
C HIS A 80 -5.66 -5.80 1.41
N ALA A 81 -4.98 -6.18 2.50
CA ALA A 81 -3.62 -5.70 2.75
C ALA A 81 -2.63 -6.40 1.80
N TRP A 82 -2.71 -7.73 1.70
CA TRP A 82 -1.86 -8.55 0.83
C TRP A 82 -1.88 -8.13 -0.64
N GLU A 83 -3.03 -7.79 -1.20
CA GLU A 83 -3.12 -7.30 -2.59
C GLU A 83 -2.33 -6.01 -2.83
N MET A 84 -1.97 -5.26 -1.80
CA MET A 84 -1.17 -4.03 -1.90
C MET A 84 0.35 -4.27 -1.88
N ILE A 85 0.81 -5.52 -1.69
CA ILE A 85 2.25 -5.86 -1.71
C ILE A 85 2.95 -5.36 -2.98
N PRO A 86 2.42 -5.55 -4.21
CA PRO A 86 3.07 -5.05 -5.42
C PRO A 86 3.15 -3.52 -5.47
N ALA A 87 2.09 -2.81 -5.03
CA ALA A 87 2.10 -1.36 -4.93
C ALA A 87 3.18 -0.85 -3.98
N ILE A 88 3.30 -1.49 -2.81
CA ILE A 88 4.30 -1.12 -1.79
C ILE A 88 5.72 -1.42 -2.30
N ARG A 89 5.95 -2.59 -2.94
CA ARG A 89 7.24 -2.89 -3.59
C ARG A 89 7.61 -1.84 -4.63
N ALA A 90 6.66 -1.43 -5.47
CA ALA A 90 6.89 -0.38 -6.46
C ALA A 90 7.22 0.97 -5.81
N ALA A 91 6.66 1.27 -4.63
CA ALA A 91 6.96 2.49 -3.88
C ALA A 91 8.33 2.45 -3.17
N LEU A 92 8.72 1.28 -2.69
CA LEU A 92 10.01 1.05 -2.02
C LEU A 92 11.18 1.18 -3.01
N GLY A 93 11.05 0.60 -4.21
CA GLY A 93 12.15 0.53 -5.18
C GLY A 93 13.36 -0.17 -4.55
N ASP A 94 14.55 0.41 -4.73
CA ASP A 94 15.82 -0.13 -4.22
C ASP A 94 16.25 0.48 -2.87
N ARG A 95 15.32 1.06 -2.10
CA ARG A 95 15.65 1.66 -0.79
C ARG A 95 16.00 0.60 0.24
N ASP A 96 16.97 0.91 1.10
CA ASP A 96 17.36 0.10 2.27
C ASP A 96 16.33 0.20 3.41
N ILE A 97 15.11 -0.27 3.15
CA ILE A 97 13.99 -0.32 4.09
C ILE A 97 13.54 -1.78 4.19
N ASN A 98 13.41 -2.30 5.40
CA ASN A 98 12.81 -3.62 5.60
C ASN A 98 11.34 -3.55 5.19
N PHE A 99 10.87 -4.52 4.41
CA PHE A 99 9.46 -4.69 4.13
C PHE A 99 8.98 -5.97 4.80
N VAL A 100 8.18 -5.83 5.86
CA VAL A 100 7.62 -6.95 6.63
C VAL A 100 6.11 -6.99 6.46
N ALA A 101 5.55 -8.17 6.21
CA ALA A 101 4.13 -8.37 6.11
C ALA A 101 3.61 -9.32 7.20
N TYR A 102 2.55 -8.90 7.88
CA TYR A 102 1.70 -9.71 8.74
C TYR A 102 0.32 -9.80 8.11
N VAL A 103 0.21 -10.61 7.07
CA VAL A 103 -1.03 -10.80 6.31
C VAL A 103 -1.58 -12.21 6.49
N LEU A 104 -2.87 -12.33 6.81
CA LEU A 104 -3.54 -13.61 7.02
C LEU A 104 -4.92 -13.59 6.36
N GLY A 105 -5.26 -14.62 5.58
CA GLY A 105 -6.53 -14.68 4.85
C GLY A 105 -7.75 -14.44 5.74
N GLY A 106 -8.57 -13.45 5.39
CA GLY A 106 -9.81 -13.14 6.10
C GLY A 106 -9.65 -12.58 7.52
N CYS A 107 -8.44 -12.16 7.92
CA CYS A 107 -8.13 -11.65 9.26
C CYS A 107 -7.85 -10.14 9.27
N ALA A 108 -8.85 -9.35 9.65
CA ALA A 108 -8.70 -7.90 9.73
C ALA A 108 -7.66 -7.46 10.79
N PRO A 109 -7.06 -6.26 10.66
CA PRO A 109 -6.24 -5.68 11.72
C PRO A 109 -7.04 -5.44 13.01
N LEU A 110 -6.64 -6.07 14.10
CA LEU A 110 -7.29 -6.01 15.40
C LEU A 110 -6.28 -6.13 16.55
N ASP A 111 -6.70 -5.76 17.76
CA ASP A 111 -5.96 -6.00 18.99
C ASP A 111 -6.81 -6.94 19.85
N ALA A 112 -6.48 -8.22 19.82
CA ALA A 112 -7.21 -9.29 20.50
C ALA A 112 -7.00 -9.32 22.03
N ASP A 113 -6.25 -8.38 22.61
CA ASP A 113 -6.03 -8.26 24.06
C ASP A 113 -5.47 -9.56 24.69
N ILE A 114 -4.45 -10.16 24.05
CA ILE A 114 -3.81 -11.42 24.47
C ILE A 114 -2.72 -11.16 25.52
N ASP A 115 -3.14 -10.71 26.70
CA ASP A 115 -2.28 -10.35 27.84
C ASP A 115 -1.86 -11.54 28.74
N THR A 116 -2.51 -12.69 28.61
CA THR A 116 -2.29 -13.85 29.48
C THR A 116 -2.07 -15.13 28.70
N ARG A 117 -1.39 -16.10 29.33
CA ARG A 117 -1.20 -17.46 28.78
C ARG A 117 -2.53 -18.16 28.51
N ALA A 118 -3.53 -17.95 29.36
CA ALA A 118 -4.84 -18.56 29.21
C ALA A 118 -5.60 -18.00 27.99
N LYS A 119 -5.56 -16.68 27.75
CA LYS A 119 -6.11 -16.08 26.53
C LYS A 119 -5.37 -16.59 25.29
N ARG A 120 -4.03 -16.62 25.33
CA ARG A 120 -3.21 -17.13 24.22
C ARG A 120 -3.55 -18.58 23.84
N ALA A 121 -3.77 -19.45 24.81
CA ALA A 121 -4.12 -20.85 24.55
C ALA A 121 -5.49 -21.03 23.86
N LYS A 122 -6.36 -20.01 23.87
CA LYS A 122 -7.68 -20.01 23.24
C LYS A 122 -7.75 -19.11 22.00
N ALA A 123 -6.67 -18.39 21.71
CA ALA A 123 -6.58 -17.44 20.62
C ALA A 123 -6.68 -18.17 19.27
N SER A 124 -7.42 -17.59 18.33
CA SER A 124 -7.43 -18.06 16.96
C SER A 124 -6.13 -17.69 16.25
N ASP A 125 -5.88 -18.28 15.08
CA ASP A 125 -4.75 -17.87 14.24
C ASP A 125 -4.82 -16.39 13.85
N CYS A 126 -6.03 -15.83 13.71
CA CYS A 126 -6.17 -14.40 13.45
C CYS A 126 -5.69 -13.57 14.65
N ASP A 127 -6.08 -13.95 15.86
CA ASP A 127 -5.67 -13.26 17.08
C ASP A 127 -4.15 -13.34 17.27
N LEU A 128 -3.58 -14.53 17.07
CA LEU A 128 -2.14 -14.78 17.20
C LEU A 128 -1.33 -14.00 16.16
N ASN A 129 -1.80 -13.92 14.91
CA ASN A 129 -1.13 -13.15 13.86
C ASN A 129 -1.13 -11.64 14.17
N ASN A 130 -2.26 -11.12 14.67
CA ASN A 130 -2.38 -9.73 15.09
C ASN A 130 -1.49 -9.41 16.31
N ASP A 131 -1.45 -10.30 17.31
CA ASP A 131 -0.57 -10.16 18.47
C ASP A 131 0.91 -10.19 18.06
N MET A 132 1.30 -11.07 17.14
CA MET A 132 2.66 -11.08 16.58
C MET A 132 3.01 -9.77 15.87
N ALA A 133 2.10 -9.23 15.07
CA ALA A 133 2.31 -7.96 14.37
C ALA A 133 2.46 -6.79 15.35
N LEU A 134 1.59 -6.71 16.35
CA LEU A 134 1.62 -5.65 17.37
C LEU A 134 2.93 -5.67 18.16
N ARG A 135 3.36 -6.85 18.63
CA ARG A 135 4.61 -7.02 19.37
C ARG A 135 5.81 -6.64 18.53
N PHE A 136 5.86 -7.11 17.29
CA PHE A 136 6.95 -6.76 16.37
C PHE A 136 7.05 -5.26 16.15
N VAL A 137 5.93 -4.57 15.91
CA VAL A 137 5.92 -3.11 15.75
C VAL A 137 6.44 -2.42 17.00
N GLN A 138 6.00 -2.83 18.19
CA GLN A 138 6.43 -2.25 19.46
C GLN A 138 7.92 -2.46 19.74
N GLU A 139 8.42 -3.67 19.48
CA GLU A 139 9.84 -4.04 19.63
C GLU A 139 10.72 -3.32 18.61
N GLN A 140 10.34 -3.34 17.33
CA GLN A 140 11.11 -2.71 16.26
C GLN A 140 11.19 -1.19 16.45
N GLN A 141 10.12 -0.55 16.94
CA GLN A 141 10.11 0.90 17.21
C GLN A 141 11.14 1.31 18.27
N GLN A 142 11.62 0.39 19.11
CA GLN A 142 12.69 0.68 20.08
C GLN A 142 14.08 0.77 19.44
N VAL A 143 14.26 0.19 18.25
CA VAL A 143 15.58 0.04 17.62
C VAL A 143 15.72 0.80 16.30
N ALA A 144 14.63 0.98 15.54
CA ALA A 144 14.64 1.75 14.29
C ALA A 144 13.26 2.37 13.98
N PRO A 145 13.18 3.35 13.07
CA PRO A 145 11.89 3.89 12.62
C PRO A 145 10.97 2.82 12.06
N VAL A 146 9.69 2.87 12.43
CA VAL A 146 8.64 1.95 11.94
C VAL A 146 7.50 2.74 11.32
N LYS A 147 7.08 2.33 10.12
CA LYS A 147 5.84 2.78 9.48
C LYS A 147 4.92 1.59 9.32
N VAL A 148 3.69 1.69 9.83
CA VAL A 148 2.67 0.64 9.65
C VAL A 148 1.68 1.08 8.58
N ILE A 149 1.32 0.13 7.71
CA ILE A 149 0.25 0.26 6.73
C ILE A 149 -0.79 -0.82 7.03
N LEU A 150 -1.95 -0.40 7.51
CA LEU A 150 -3.07 -1.29 7.78
C LEU A 150 -3.96 -1.44 6.55
N GLY A 151 -4.45 -2.64 6.28
CA GLY A 151 -5.41 -2.90 5.20
C GLY A 151 -6.45 -3.94 5.62
N GLY A 152 -7.66 -3.84 5.09
CA GLY A 152 -8.72 -4.77 5.43
C GLY A 152 -9.84 -4.76 4.40
N ALA A 153 -10.53 -5.89 4.28
CA ALA A 153 -11.78 -6.05 3.52
C ALA A 153 -12.94 -5.35 4.24
N TRP A 154 -12.81 -4.06 4.58
CA TRP A 154 -13.72 -3.33 5.47
C TRP A 154 -15.20 -3.53 5.15
N HIS A 155 -15.59 -3.46 3.88
CA HIS A 155 -16.96 -3.69 3.44
C HIS A 155 -17.47 -5.08 3.83
N TYR A 156 -16.65 -6.10 3.69
CA TYR A 156 -16.96 -7.50 3.98
C TYR A 156 -17.37 -7.67 5.45
N TYR A 157 -16.65 -7.05 6.38
CA TYR A 157 -16.98 -7.12 7.81
C TYR A 157 -18.11 -6.17 8.20
N LEU A 158 -18.09 -4.94 7.68
CA LEU A 158 -19.12 -3.94 7.99
C LEU A 158 -20.50 -4.32 7.47
N GLU A 159 -20.60 -5.14 6.43
CA GLU A 159 -21.86 -5.69 5.97
C GLU A 159 -22.48 -6.65 7.01
N GLU A 160 -21.70 -7.57 7.58
CA GLU A 160 -22.16 -8.49 8.63
C GLU A 160 -22.56 -7.75 9.90
N ILE A 161 -21.79 -6.73 10.30
CA ILE A 161 -22.18 -5.86 11.43
C ILE A 161 -23.54 -5.20 11.18
N ARG A 162 -23.82 -4.75 9.95
CA ARG A 162 -25.11 -4.12 9.60
C ARG A 162 -26.25 -5.13 9.54
N LYS A 163 -25.99 -6.37 9.13
CA LYS A 163 -26.96 -7.47 9.17
C LYS A 163 -27.29 -7.88 10.61
N GLY A 164 -26.40 -7.61 11.55
CA GLY A 164 -26.54 -8.07 12.94
C GLY A 164 -26.23 -9.56 13.09
N SER A 165 -25.40 -10.10 12.18
CA SER A 165 -25.00 -11.50 12.20
C SER A 165 -24.32 -11.87 13.52
N LYS A 166 -24.63 -13.04 14.05
CA LYS A 166 -24.04 -13.51 15.31
C LYS A 166 -22.66 -14.16 15.07
N PRO A 167 -21.71 -14.05 16.01
CA PRO A 167 -20.34 -14.56 15.83
C PRO A 167 -20.24 -16.07 15.53
N ASP A 168 -21.23 -16.86 15.95
CA ASP A 168 -21.30 -18.31 15.77
C ASP A 168 -21.86 -18.74 14.41
N GLU A 169 -22.42 -17.82 13.61
CA GLU A 169 -23.03 -18.13 12.32
C GLU A 169 -22.01 -18.42 11.21
N SER A 170 -20.83 -17.78 11.25
CA SER A 170 -19.76 -18.02 10.27
C SER A 170 -18.43 -17.44 10.74
N TYR A 171 -17.33 -17.89 10.11
CA TYR A 171 -16.01 -17.26 10.29
C TYR A 171 -16.06 -15.74 10.04
N ARG A 172 -16.75 -15.33 8.97
CA ARG A 172 -16.92 -13.92 8.61
C ARG A 172 -17.65 -13.14 9.70
N ALA A 173 -18.73 -13.69 10.26
CA ALA A 173 -19.50 -13.05 11.31
C ALA A 173 -18.69 -12.93 12.62
N ARG A 174 -17.85 -13.93 12.93
CA ARG A 174 -16.88 -13.83 14.04
C ARG A 174 -15.90 -12.68 13.84
N ILE A 175 -15.18 -12.65 12.73
CA ILE A 175 -14.21 -11.56 12.47
C ILE A 175 -14.92 -10.21 12.39
N ALA A 176 -16.15 -10.14 11.88
CA ALA A 176 -16.94 -8.91 11.88
C ALA A 176 -17.28 -8.42 13.30
N ASN A 177 -17.56 -9.34 14.24
CA ASN A 177 -17.69 -8.98 15.64
C ASN A 177 -16.38 -8.42 16.21
N ASP A 178 -15.25 -9.01 15.88
CA ASP A 178 -13.93 -8.55 16.36
C ASP A 178 -13.56 -7.20 15.73
N VAL A 179 -13.91 -6.96 14.46
CA VAL A 179 -13.78 -5.65 13.79
C VAL A 179 -14.62 -4.57 14.49
N ARG A 180 -15.75 -4.94 15.10
CA ARG A 180 -16.58 -3.99 15.87
C ARG A 180 -15.91 -3.58 17.18
N THR A 181 -15.18 -4.46 17.84
CA THR A 181 -14.64 -4.24 19.20
C THR A 181 -13.13 -3.98 19.22
N ASP A 182 -12.37 -4.80 18.52
CA ASP A 182 -10.92 -4.95 18.66
C ASP A 182 -10.13 -4.20 17.59
N THR A 183 -10.70 -3.94 16.42
CA THR A 183 -10.13 -2.95 15.49
C THR A 183 -10.07 -1.55 16.15
N PRO A 184 -11.16 -0.97 16.69
CA PRO A 184 -11.06 0.31 17.41
C PRO A 184 -10.07 0.28 18.59
N ARG A 185 -9.88 -0.88 19.24
CA ARG A 185 -8.86 -1.06 20.29
C ARG A 185 -7.46 -0.93 19.70
N LEU A 186 -7.17 -1.64 18.62
CA LEU A 186 -5.88 -1.56 17.93
C LEU A 186 -5.49 -0.12 17.59
N PHE A 187 -6.41 0.65 17.02
CA PHE A 187 -6.15 2.04 16.67
C PHE A 187 -5.86 2.92 17.89
N ARG A 188 -6.49 2.67 19.04
CA ARG A 188 -6.14 3.33 20.31
C ARG A 188 -4.77 2.89 20.80
N THR A 189 -4.47 1.60 20.77
CA THR A 189 -3.18 1.03 21.19
C THR A 189 -2.04 1.64 20.36
N LEU A 190 -2.14 1.61 19.03
CA LEU A 190 -1.14 2.20 18.13
C LEU A 190 -1.00 3.72 18.32
N GLY A 191 -2.11 4.43 18.55
CA GLY A 191 -2.11 5.86 18.85
C GLY A 191 -1.42 6.20 20.18
N GLN A 192 -1.69 5.44 21.23
CA GLN A 192 -1.05 5.59 22.54
C GLN A 192 0.45 5.29 22.50
N SER A 193 0.85 4.28 21.71
CA SER A 193 2.25 3.96 21.43
C SER A 193 2.92 4.88 20.40
N ARG A 194 2.20 5.87 19.85
CA ARG A 194 2.69 6.83 18.86
C ARG A 194 3.34 6.17 17.64
N VAL A 195 2.81 5.01 17.22
CA VAL A 195 3.23 4.35 15.98
C VAL A 195 2.79 5.20 14.80
N ASP A 196 3.65 5.39 13.80
CA ASP A 196 3.26 6.06 12.56
C ASP A 196 2.47 5.09 11.67
N VAL A 197 1.19 5.40 11.44
CA VAL A 197 0.23 4.50 10.79
C VAL A 197 -0.46 5.18 9.62
N ASP A 198 -0.44 4.54 8.46
CA ASP A 198 -1.34 4.82 7.34
C ASP A 198 -2.33 3.64 7.17
N VAL A 199 -3.48 3.89 6.54
CA VAL A 199 -4.53 2.90 6.38
C VAL A 199 -5.07 2.89 4.95
N VAL A 200 -5.05 1.72 4.32
CA VAL A 200 -5.69 1.48 3.03
C VAL A 200 -7.20 1.41 3.20
N GLY A 201 -7.92 2.20 2.40
CA GLY A 201 -9.37 2.18 2.33
C GLY A 201 -9.94 0.87 1.78
N GLN A 202 -11.27 0.79 1.69
CA GLN A 202 -11.90 -0.36 1.03
C GLN A 202 -11.53 -0.34 -0.44
N THR A 203 -10.97 -1.41 -0.98
CA THR A 203 -10.74 -1.55 -2.42
C THR A 203 -11.98 -2.10 -3.14
N LEU A 204 -12.10 -1.81 -4.43
CA LEU A 204 -13.21 -2.32 -5.25
C LEU A 204 -13.20 -3.85 -5.36
N THR A 205 -14.39 -4.43 -5.48
CA THR A 205 -14.64 -5.86 -5.72
C THR A 205 -15.60 -6.05 -6.91
N VAL A 206 -15.79 -7.30 -7.32
CA VAL A 206 -16.82 -7.71 -8.27
C VAL A 206 -17.93 -8.42 -7.48
N PRO A 207 -19.14 -7.83 -7.37
CA PRO A 207 -20.19 -8.48 -6.60
C PRO A 207 -20.62 -9.80 -7.27
N GLU A 208 -21.01 -10.80 -6.49
CA GLU A 208 -21.48 -12.11 -6.98
C GLU A 208 -22.69 -12.02 -7.93
N THR A 209 -23.40 -10.91 -7.92
CA THR A 209 -24.54 -10.63 -8.83
C THR A 209 -24.12 -9.85 -10.09
N ALA A 210 -22.83 -9.56 -10.26
CA ALA A 210 -22.32 -8.90 -11.45
C ALA A 210 -22.43 -9.82 -12.68
N THR A 211 -22.97 -9.26 -13.75
CA THR A 211 -22.86 -9.85 -15.08
C THR A 211 -21.66 -9.23 -15.78
N CYS A 212 -20.65 -10.05 -16.04
CA CYS A 212 -19.45 -9.62 -16.77
C CYS A 212 -19.63 -10.09 -18.22
N THR A 213 -19.76 -9.15 -19.17
CA THR A 213 -20.09 -9.45 -20.58
C THR A 213 -19.09 -10.40 -21.24
N LYS A 214 -17.83 -10.41 -20.79
CA LYS A 214 -16.77 -11.32 -21.27
C LYS A 214 -16.55 -12.52 -20.35
N GLY A 215 -17.51 -12.82 -19.47
CA GLY A 215 -17.43 -13.83 -18.43
C GLY A 215 -16.68 -13.35 -17.17
N ARG A 216 -16.70 -14.21 -16.14
CA ARG A 216 -15.87 -14.05 -14.92
C ARG A 216 -14.47 -14.60 -15.08
N ASN A 217 -14.14 -15.09 -16.27
CA ASN A 217 -12.87 -15.76 -16.52
C ASN A 217 -12.33 -15.37 -17.89
N PRO A 218 -11.59 -14.26 -17.98
CA PRO A 218 -11.15 -13.35 -16.91
C PRO A 218 -12.24 -12.40 -16.38
N TYR A 219 -12.07 -11.84 -15.17
CA TYR A 219 -12.97 -10.86 -14.54
C TYR A 219 -12.95 -9.47 -15.23
N VAL A 220 -13.35 -9.43 -16.50
CA VAL A 220 -13.44 -8.20 -17.30
C VAL A 220 -14.84 -7.62 -17.20
N CYS A 221 -15.13 -7.06 -16.04
CA CYS A 221 -16.42 -6.49 -15.71
C CYS A 221 -16.36 -4.96 -15.81
N THR A 222 -17.30 -4.32 -16.49
CA THR A 222 -17.50 -2.87 -16.33
C THR A 222 -18.64 -2.68 -15.37
N LEU A 223 -18.34 -2.17 -14.17
CA LEU A 223 -19.27 -2.10 -13.06
C LEU A 223 -19.58 -0.65 -12.72
N PRO A 224 -20.84 -0.30 -12.38
CA PRO A 224 -21.11 0.93 -11.68
C PRO A 224 -20.26 1.02 -10.40
N ARG A 225 -19.66 2.18 -10.11
CA ARG A 225 -18.80 2.36 -8.93
C ARG A 225 -19.52 2.01 -7.63
N SER A 226 -20.80 2.36 -7.53
CA SER A 226 -21.65 2.00 -6.39
C SER A 226 -21.83 0.50 -6.16
N ARG A 227 -21.59 -0.32 -7.20
CA ARG A 227 -21.66 -1.79 -7.16
C ARG A 227 -20.30 -2.41 -6.91
N ALA A 228 -19.23 -1.81 -7.43
CA ALA A 228 -17.86 -2.28 -7.22
C ALA A 228 -17.29 -1.85 -5.85
N VAL A 229 -17.77 -0.73 -5.29
CA VAL A 229 -17.40 -0.26 -3.95
C VAL A 229 -18.68 -0.02 -3.14
N PRO A 230 -19.37 -1.09 -2.71
CA PRO A 230 -20.66 -0.92 -2.04
C PRO A 230 -20.52 -0.14 -0.75
N LYS A 231 -21.41 0.83 -0.54
CA LYS A 231 -21.42 1.71 0.63
C LYS A 231 -20.08 2.44 0.86
N GLU A 232 -19.38 2.79 -0.22
CA GLU A 232 -18.07 3.48 -0.20
C GLU A 232 -17.96 4.58 0.87
N ALA A 233 -18.88 5.54 0.87
CA ALA A 233 -18.87 6.65 1.84
C ALA A 233 -18.99 6.17 3.30
N ALA A 234 -19.79 5.13 3.56
CA ALA A 234 -19.95 4.57 4.89
C ALA A 234 -18.69 3.79 5.34
N ASN A 235 -18.05 3.05 4.43
CA ASN A 235 -16.81 2.33 4.72
C ASN A 235 -15.67 3.34 4.98
N ARG A 236 -15.55 4.37 4.14
CA ARG A 236 -14.61 5.48 4.35
C ARG A 236 -14.83 6.17 5.70
N ARG A 237 -16.09 6.45 6.06
CA ARG A 237 -16.44 7.05 7.36
C ARG A 237 -16.01 6.16 8.53
N TYR A 238 -16.26 4.85 8.46
CA TYR A 238 -15.85 3.92 9.50
C TYR A 238 -14.33 3.93 9.68
N VAL A 239 -13.56 3.75 8.60
CA VAL A 239 -12.09 3.72 8.67
C VAL A 239 -11.54 5.04 9.23
N ARG A 240 -12.02 6.18 8.73
CA ARG A 240 -11.59 7.49 9.26
C ARG A 240 -11.96 7.70 10.73
N ASN A 241 -13.08 7.14 11.19
CA ASN A 241 -13.47 7.23 12.59
C ASN A 241 -12.54 6.42 13.49
N VAL A 242 -12.19 5.18 13.10
CA VAL A 242 -11.25 4.37 13.89
C VAL A 242 -9.84 4.94 13.85
N MET A 243 -9.45 5.66 12.79
CA MET A 243 -8.15 6.36 12.72
C MET A 243 -8.01 7.56 13.68
N ARG A 244 -9.10 8.13 14.22
CA ARG A 244 -9.05 9.36 15.05
C ARG A 244 -8.07 9.33 16.23
N PRO A 245 -7.85 8.20 16.93
CA PRO A 245 -6.90 8.13 18.04
C PRO A 245 -5.43 8.07 17.62
N LEU A 246 -5.13 7.86 16.34
CA LEU A 246 -3.75 7.76 15.85
C LEU A 246 -3.00 9.08 16.04
N ALA A 247 -1.73 8.99 16.42
CA ALA A 247 -0.86 10.14 16.56
C ALA A 247 -0.34 10.61 15.19
N GLY A 248 0.17 11.85 15.14
CA GLY A 248 0.82 12.40 13.95
C GLY A 248 -0.17 12.78 12.84
N SER A 249 0.13 12.40 11.61
CA SER A 249 -0.66 12.75 10.41
C SER A 249 -1.01 11.49 9.61
N PRO A 250 -1.85 10.60 10.17
CA PRO A 250 -2.17 9.32 9.55
C PRO A 250 -2.89 9.51 8.21
N ARG A 251 -2.52 8.74 7.19
CA ARG A 251 -3.14 8.83 5.86
C ARG A 251 -4.19 7.78 5.63
N TYR A 252 -5.30 8.22 5.05
CA TYR A 252 -6.26 7.33 4.41
C TYR A 252 -5.87 7.17 2.94
N ILE A 253 -5.37 5.99 2.59
CA ILE A 253 -4.91 5.65 1.25
C ILE A 253 -6.12 5.18 0.43
N GLU A 254 -6.58 6.02 -0.48
CA GLU A 254 -7.70 5.75 -1.39
C GLU A 254 -7.18 5.41 -2.78
N VAL A 255 -7.22 4.13 -3.16
CA VAL A 255 -6.74 3.68 -4.47
C VAL A 255 -7.83 3.59 -5.54
N ASN A 256 -9.12 3.59 -5.15
CA ASN A 256 -10.20 3.34 -6.10
C ASN A 256 -10.31 4.41 -7.18
N ASP A 257 -9.88 5.65 -6.93
CA ASP A 257 -9.91 6.73 -7.93
C ASP A 257 -8.93 6.50 -9.08
N ALA A 258 -7.95 5.60 -8.92
CA ALA A 258 -7.11 5.13 -10.02
C ALA A 258 -7.73 3.96 -10.80
N LEU A 259 -8.72 3.29 -10.22
CA LEU A 259 -9.33 2.04 -10.73
C LEU A 259 -10.75 2.26 -11.26
N CYS A 260 -11.34 3.40 -10.90
CA CYS A 260 -12.70 3.79 -11.21
C CYS A 260 -12.74 5.25 -11.66
N SER A 261 -13.60 5.54 -12.63
CA SER A 261 -14.09 6.90 -12.83
C SER A 261 -15.05 7.29 -11.69
N ARG A 262 -15.66 8.48 -11.79
CA ARG A 262 -16.74 8.89 -10.86
C ARG A 262 -17.94 7.94 -10.88
N GLN A 263 -18.16 7.21 -11.96
CA GLN A 263 -19.37 6.40 -12.17
C GLN A 263 -19.08 4.91 -12.42
N THR A 264 -17.91 4.56 -12.93
CA THR A 264 -17.65 3.20 -13.45
C THR A 264 -16.27 2.71 -13.07
N CYS A 265 -16.19 1.47 -12.60
CA CYS A 265 -14.94 0.73 -12.43
C CYS A 265 -14.78 -0.28 -13.57
N ARG A 266 -13.58 -0.36 -14.15
CA ARG A 266 -13.31 -1.24 -15.30
C ARG A 266 -12.45 -2.42 -14.88
N GLY A 267 -12.82 -3.62 -15.31
CA GLY A 267 -12.07 -4.85 -15.08
C GLY A 267 -10.79 -4.96 -15.92
N LYS A 268 -10.58 -4.01 -16.85
CA LYS A 268 -9.33 -3.86 -17.60
C LYS A 268 -9.09 -2.38 -17.91
N ILE A 269 -7.89 -1.89 -17.58
CA ILE A 269 -7.47 -0.50 -17.81
C ILE A 269 -6.10 -0.56 -18.50
N ASP A 270 -5.91 0.14 -19.61
CA ASP A 270 -4.62 0.19 -20.33
C ASP A 270 -3.98 -1.19 -20.58
N GLY A 271 -4.80 -2.17 -20.97
CA GLY A 271 -4.31 -3.53 -21.27
C GLY A 271 -4.10 -4.44 -20.06
N VAL A 272 -4.15 -3.94 -18.82
CA VAL A 272 -3.92 -4.70 -17.58
C VAL A 272 -5.25 -5.00 -16.88
N PHE A 273 -5.46 -6.27 -16.52
CA PHE A 273 -6.65 -6.71 -15.78
C PHE A 273 -6.66 -6.09 -14.39
N THR A 274 -7.80 -5.56 -13.96
CA THR A 274 -7.93 -4.95 -12.64
C THR A 274 -8.01 -6.00 -11.54
N PHE A 275 -8.65 -7.13 -11.83
CA PHE A 275 -8.93 -8.18 -10.87
C PHE A 275 -8.27 -9.49 -11.28
N TYR A 276 -7.86 -10.29 -10.29
CA TYR A 276 -7.47 -11.68 -10.52
C TYR A 276 -8.63 -12.66 -10.18
N ASP A 277 -9.41 -12.35 -9.14
CA ASP A 277 -10.67 -13.01 -8.78
C ASP A 277 -11.82 -11.98 -8.62
N ASP A 278 -12.95 -12.32 -7.99
CA ASP A 278 -14.03 -11.36 -7.73
C ASP A 278 -13.79 -10.45 -6.51
N PHE A 279 -12.75 -10.69 -5.74
CA PHE A 279 -12.57 -10.04 -4.45
C PHE A 279 -11.32 -9.17 -4.39
N HIS A 280 -10.34 -9.45 -5.24
CA HIS A 280 -9.00 -8.88 -5.15
C HIS A 280 -8.50 -8.25 -6.45
N ILE A 281 -7.72 -7.20 -6.29
CA ILE A 281 -6.96 -6.54 -7.36
C ILE A 281 -5.83 -7.45 -7.82
N SER A 282 -5.58 -7.50 -9.13
CA SER A 282 -4.46 -8.26 -9.67
C SER A 282 -3.10 -7.67 -9.25
N ALA A 283 -2.06 -8.50 -9.17
CA ALA A 283 -0.73 -8.04 -8.78
C ALA A 283 -0.15 -7.01 -9.76
N THR A 284 -0.31 -7.25 -11.06
CA THR A 284 0.13 -6.30 -12.09
C THR A 284 -0.63 -4.97 -11.97
N ARG A 285 -1.94 -4.99 -11.68
CA ARG A 285 -2.68 -3.74 -11.42
C ARG A 285 -2.17 -3.05 -10.15
N SER A 286 -2.01 -3.80 -9.06
CA SER A 286 -1.54 -3.28 -7.79
C SER A 286 -0.19 -2.57 -7.94
N GLY A 287 0.74 -3.13 -8.73
CA GLY A 287 2.03 -2.50 -9.02
C GLY A 287 1.93 -1.07 -9.58
N THR A 288 0.86 -0.75 -10.33
CA THR A 288 0.62 0.60 -10.87
C THR A 288 0.20 1.64 -9.81
N LEU A 289 -0.09 1.19 -8.58
CA LEU A 289 -0.59 2.02 -7.48
C LEU A 289 0.53 2.52 -6.56
N GLY A 290 1.81 2.23 -6.84
CA GLY A 290 2.92 2.59 -5.94
C GLY A 290 2.99 4.08 -5.54
N ARG A 291 2.53 5.00 -6.40
CA ARG A 291 2.47 6.44 -6.08
C ARG A 291 1.63 6.76 -4.83
N PHE A 292 0.65 5.93 -4.49
CA PHE A 292 -0.19 6.11 -3.31
C PHE A 292 0.53 5.76 -2.00
N PHE A 293 1.58 4.95 -2.07
CA PHE A 293 2.39 4.48 -0.94
C PHE A 293 3.74 5.21 -0.83
N ALA A 294 4.17 5.89 -1.90
CA ALA A 294 5.39 6.70 -1.90
C ALA A 294 5.49 7.70 -0.73
N PRO A 295 4.41 8.37 -0.28
CA PRO A 295 4.46 9.19 0.93
C PRO A 295 4.82 8.40 2.19
N SER A 296 4.24 7.22 2.39
CA SER A 296 4.53 6.35 3.54
C SER A 296 5.99 5.89 3.54
N VAL A 297 6.52 5.55 2.36
CA VAL A 297 7.94 5.16 2.19
C VAL A 297 8.89 6.34 2.40
N ARG A 298 8.53 7.55 1.94
CA ARG A 298 9.38 8.73 2.13
C ARG A 298 9.50 9.08 3.61
N ASP A 299 8.40 9.02 4.35
CA ASP A 299 8.37 9.51 5.73
C ASP A 299 9.06 8.57 6.74
N ILE A 300 9.24 7.29 6.39
CA ILE A 300 10.00 6.37 7.26
C ILE A 300 11.51 6.60 7.17
N THR A 301 11.98 7.17 6.06
CA THR A 301 13.38 7.51 5.89
C THR A 301 13.58 8.87 6.56
N PRO A 302 14.50 9.02 7.53
CA PRO A 302 14.85 10.35 8.01
C PRO A 302 15.24 11.21 6.80
N ALA A 303 14.81 12.47 6.78
CA ALA A 303 15.40 13.42 5.84
C ALA A 303 16.91 13.40 6.09
N VAL A 304 17.69 13.00 5.10
CA VAL A 304 19.14 13.19 5.15
C VAL A 304 19.33 14.70 5.16
N THR A 305 19.54 15.26 6.35
CA THR A 305 20.10 16.61 6.44
C THR A 305 21.44 16.52 5.73
N PRO A 306 21.69 17.32 4.68
CA PRO A 306 23.03 17.39 4.12
C PRO A 306 23.96 17.71 5.28
N VAL A 307 24.90 16.80 5.57
CA VAL A 307 26.00 17.11 6.48
C VAL A 307 26.65 18.34 5.85
N GLY A 308 26.55 19.47 6.54
CA GLY A 308 27.10 20.73 6.07
C GLY A 308 28.53 20.47 5.66
N GLY A 309 28.85 20.77 4.40
CA GLY A 309 30.21 20.83 3.92
C GLY A 309 30.94 21.91 4.70
N GLY A 310 31.48 21.55 5.86
CA GLY A 310 32.60 22.24 6.45
C GLY A 310 33.79 21.92 5.56
N ASP A 311 34.20 22.90 4.76
CA ASP A 311 35.59 23.26 4.56
C ASP A 311 35.66 24.58 3.79
N GLY A 312 35.87 25.65 4.55
CA GLY A 312 35.98 27.02 4.06
C GLY A 312 36.49 27.93 5.17
N CYS A 313 37.57 27.53 5.84
CA CYS A 313 38.31 28.39 6.75
C CYS A 313 38.95 29.51 5.92
N VAL A 314 38.26 30.65 5.80
CA VAL A 314 38.85 31.87 5.25
C VAL A 314 39.70 32.50 6.34
N LEU A 315 41.01 32.30 6.21
CA LEU A 315 42.04 33.01 6.95
C LEU A 315 41.94 34.51 6.61
N ILE A 316 41.31 35.30 7.47
CA ILE A 316 41.39 36.77 7.38
C ILE A 316 42.57 37.21 8.26
N LEU A 317 43.71 37.42 7.61
CA LEU A 317 44.78 38.29 8.08
C LEU A 317 44.29 39.74 7.99
N PHE A 318 44.33 40.47 9.10
CA PHE A 318 44.54 41.91 9.07
C PHE A 318 45.67 42.27 10.03
N CYS A 319 46.67 42.94 9.48
CA CYS A 319 47.60 43.81 10.17
C CYS A 319 46.85 44.97 10.84
#